data_AF-Q1QVS9-F1
#
_entry.id   AF-Q1QVS9-F1
#
_cell.length_a   1.000
_cell.length_b   1.000
_cell.length_c   1.000
_cell.angle_alpha   90.00
_cell.angle_beta   90.00
_cell.angle_gamma   90.00
#
_symmetry.space_group_name_H-M   'P 1'
#
loop_
_entity.id
_entity.type
_entity.pdbx_description
1 polymer ?
#
loop_
_entity_poly.entity_id
_entity_poly.type
_entity_poly.pdbx_seq_one_letter_code
_entity_poly.pdbx_strand_id
1 'polypeptide(L)'
;MSLTHLNARGEAHMVDVGDKAETQREAVASGRIVMRPETLAMLAEGGLPKGDVLATARIAGIQAAKRTHELIPLCHALMLSKVSVDFRLDEAASCVHVESRCRLAGRTGVEMEALTAVSVACLTLYDMCKAVDKDMTIEAVRLEHKIGGKSGEWHRDSDVAPLPPEAPVTLPSAASESASIRVKFLAELRERLDVADLEVPVERLDKRDVASLKAALQAQDPRFAALSEARILCAVNQAMAHDTSLLSEGDEVAFFPPVTGG
;
A
#
# COMPACT_ATOMS: atom_id res chain seq x y z
N MET A 1 37.15 -1.61 10.80
CA MET A 1 36.29 -1.21 9.67
C MET A 1 36.67 0.21 9.28
N SER A 2 36.94 0.49 8.00
CA SER A 2 37.15 1.86 7.51
C SER A 2 35.79 2.49 7.21
N LEU A 3 35.51 3.68 7.73
CA LEU A 3 34.26 4.41 7.47
C LEU A 3 34.28 4.90 6.02
N THR A 4 33.47 4.30 5.15
CA THR A 4 33.52 4.59 3.71
C THR A 4 33.01 5.99 3.35
N HIS A 5 32.23 6.64 4.23
CA HIS A 5 31.66 7.97 3.99
C HIS A 5 32.53 9.12 4.49
N LEU A 6 33.74 8.86 4.97
CA LEU A 6 34.69 9.88 5.40
C LEU A 6 35.92 9.85 4.50
N ASN A 7 36.38 11.03 4.07
CA ASN A 7 37.65 11.15 3.35
C ASN A 7 38.84 11.03 4.33
N ALA A 8 40.07 11.09 3.80
CA ALA A 8 41.30 11.00 4.61
C ALA A 8 41.46 12.11 5.68
N ARG A 9 40.66 13.18 5.60
CA ARG A 9 40.61 14.29 6.56
C ARG A 9 39.45 14.18 7.56
N GLY A 10 38.60 13.16 7.42
CA GLY A 10 37.41 12.97 8.26
C GLY A 10 36.19 13.76 7.79
N GLU A 11 36.19 14.30 6.57
CA GLU A 11 35.05 15.05 6.02
C GLU A 11 34.09 14.11 5.28
N ALA A 12 32.80 14.41 5.32
CA ALA A 12 31.76 13.65 4.64
C ALA A 12 31.98 13.63 3.12
N HIS A 13 31.98 12.44 2.52
CA HIS A 13 32.12 12.25 1.08
C HIS A 13 31.22 11.10 0.61
N MET A 14 30.56 11.29 -0.54
CA MET A 14 29.76 10.24 -1.17
C MET A 14 30.69 9.23 -1.87
N VAL A 15 30.60 7.95 -1.48
CA VAL A 15 31.46 6.89 -2.03
C VAL A 15 31.27 6.78 -3.54
N ASP A 16 32.37 6.80 -4.31
CA ASP A 16 32.30 6.47 -5.73
C ASP A 16 31.98 4.98 -5.92
N VAL A 17 30.96 4.72 -6.75
CA VAL A 17 30.49 3.38 -7.10
C VAL A 17 30.59 3.10 -8.60
N GLY A 18 31.21 4.00 -9.37
CA GLY A 18 31.33 3.95 -10.83
C GLY A 18 31.89 2.62 -11.34
N ASP A 19 32.95 2.10 -10.71
CA ASP A 19 33.61 0.86 -11.15
C ASP A 19 32.95 -0.42 -10.62
N LYS A 20 31.91 -0.32 -9.79
CA LYS A 20 31.20 -1.49 -9.26
C LYS A 20 30.26 -2.05 -10.32
N ALA A 21 30.21 -3.38 -10.42
CA ALA A 21 29.25 -4.05 -11.29
C ALA A 21 27.80 -3.78 -10.85
N GLU A 22 26.92 -3.62 -11.84
CA GLU A 22 25.48 -3.57 -11.60
C GLU A 22 24.95 -4.97 -11.30
N THR A 23 24.17 -5.09 -10.23
CA THR A 23 23.57 -6.35 -9.78
C THR A 23 22.14 -6.09 -9.35
N GLN A 24 21.31 -7.14 -9.36
CA GLN A 24 19.99 -7.10 -8.74
C GLN A 24 20.15 -6.92 -7.22
N ARG A 25 19.43 -5.95 -6.67
CA ARG A 25 19.49 -5.58 -5.26
C ARG A 25 18.10 -5.38 -4.74
N GLU A 26 17.88 -5.85 -3.53
CA GLU A 26 16.60 -5.72 -2.86
C GLU A 26 16.85 -5.52 -1.37
N ALA A 27 15.98 -4.76 -0.72
CA ALA A 27 15.95 -4.57 0.71
C ALA A 27 14.51 -4.58 1.21
N VAL A 28 14.32 -5.18 2.38
CA VAL A 28 13.07 -5.20 3.13
C VAL A 28 13.31 -4.50 4.46
N ALA A 29 12.48 -3.54 4.81
CA ALA A 29 12.48 -2.89 6.11
C ALA A 29 11.10 -2.99 6.75
N SER A 30 11.07 -3.03 8.07
CA SER A 30 9.85 -3.01 8.85
C SER A 30 9.85 -1.87 9.88
N GLY A 31 8.67 -1.56 10.41
CA GLY A 31 8.45 -0.69 11.55
C GLY A 31 7.04 -0.88 12.07
N ARG A 32 6.68 -0.19 13.14
CA ARG A 32 5.28 -0.13 13.60
C ARG A 32 4.95 1.22 14.18
N ILE A 33 3.66 1.54 14.20
CA ILE A 33 3.13 2.65 14.99
C ILE A 33 2.13 2.10 16.00
N VAL A 34 2.41 2.32 17.28
CA VAL A 34 1.55 1.94 18.40
C VAL A 34 0.60 3.10 18.70
N MET A 35 -0.66 2.77 18.97
CA MET A 35 -1.72 3.73 19.25
C MET A 35 -2.69 3.15 20.27
N ARG A 36 -3.66 3.95 20.74
CA ARG A 36 -4.70 3.42 21.61
C ARG A 36 -5.61 2.43 20.86
N PRO A 37 -6.17 1.40 21.53
CA PRO A 37 -7.06 0.44 20.91
C PRO A 37 -8.23 1.09 20.15
N GLU A 38 -8.80 2.16 20.71
CA GLU A 38 -9.92 2.88 20.09
C GLU A 38 -9.51 3.56 18.79
N THR A 39 -8.27 4.03 18.70
CA THR A 39 -7.73 4.67 17.49
C THR A 39 -7.51 3.64 16.39
N LEU A 40 -7.01 2.46 16.76
CA LEU A 40 -6.84 1.36 15.83
C LEU A 40 -8.20 0.85 15.32
N ALA A 41 -9.22 0.75 16.19
CA ALA A 41 -10.58 0.39 15.82
C ALA A 41 -11.17 1.39 14.81
N MET A 42 -11.05 2.70 15.08
CA MET A 42 -11.48 3.74 14.12
C MET A 42 -10.77 3.62 12.76
N LEU A 43 -9.48 3.25 12.77
CA LEU A 43 -8.71 3.04 11.55
C LEU A 43 -9.21 1.81 10.77
N ALA A 44 -9.51 0.71 11.46
CA ALA A 44 -10.03 -0.52 10.87
C ALA A 44 -11.42 -0.33 10.25
N GLU A 45 -12.28 0.45 10.90
CA GLU A 45 -13.65 0.74 10.47
C GLU A 45 -13.73 1.85 9.41
N GLY A 46 -12.61 2.53 9.11
CA GLY A 46 -12.59 3.67 8.18
C GLY A 46 -13.28 4.93 8.73
N GLY A 47 -13.50 5.00 10.04
CA GLY A 47 -14.20 6.09 10.74
C GLY A 47 -13.34 7.33 11.05
N LEU A 48 -12.13 7.43 10.50
CA LEU A 48 -11.24 8.57 10.75
C LEU A 48 -11.65 9.80 9.93
N PRO A 49 -11.58 11.03 10.48
CA PRO A 49 -12.06 12.25 9.82
C PRO A 49 -11.36 12.60 8.49
N LYS A 50 -10.20 12.00 8.22
CA LYS A 50 -9.31 12.35 7.10
C LYS A 50 -9.36 11.35 5.92
N GLY A 51 -10.31 10.42 5.89
CA GLY A 51 -10.47 9.47 4.78
C GLY A 51 -9.56 8.24 4.88
N ASP A 52 -9.14 7.69 3.74
CA ASP A 52 -8.37 6.44 3.68
C ASP A 52 -6.91 6.64 4.13
N VAL A 53 -6.68 6.35 5.41
CA VAL A 53 -5.41 6.54 6.10
C VAL A 53 -4.33 5.58 5.58
N LEU A 54 -4.67 4.32 5.34
CA LEU A 54 -3.71 3.31 4.89
C LEU A 54 -3.27 3.55 3.44
N ALA A 55 -4.21 3.90 2.55
CA ALA A 55 -3.87 4.25 1.17
C ALA A 55 -2.99 5.50 1.11
N THR A 56 -3.30 6.52 1.92
CA THR A 56 -2.49 7.74 2.00
C THR A 56 -1.07 7.44 2.49
N ALA A 57 -0.94 6.65 3.56
CA ALA A 57 0.36 6.22 4.09
C ALA A 57 1.16 5.38 3.10
N ARG A 58 0.49 4.52 2.31
CA ARG A 58 1.11 3.73 1.23
C ARG A 58 1.76 4.62 0.17
N ILE A 59 1.00 5.59 -0.32
CA ILE A 59 1.45 6.55 -1.34
C ILE A 59 2.63 7.38 -0.79
N ALA A 60 2.53 7.84 0.46
CA ALA A 60 3.59 8.60 1.10
C ALA A 60 4.89 7.78 1.23
N GLY A 61 4.81 6.51 1.67
CA GLY A 61 5.96 5.62 1.72
C GLY A 61 6.59 5.36 0.35
N ILE A 62 5.79 5.13 -0.69
CA ILE A 62 6.27 4.94 -2.06
C ILE A 62 6.96 6.21 -2.60
N GLN A 63 6.41 7.39 -2.33
CA GLN A 63 7.03 8.66 -2.72
C GLN A 63 8.33 8.90 -1.96
N ALA A 64 8.36 8.59 -0.67
CA ALA A 64 9.53 8.75 0.17
C ALA A 64 10.69 7.87 -0.31
N ALA A 65 10.43 6.60 -0.67
CA ALA A 65 11.45 5.72 -1.22
C ALA A 65 12.16 6.35 -2.43
N LYS A 66 11.38 6.94 -3.37
CA LYS A 66 11.91 7.59 -4.58
C LYS A 66 12.71 8.86 -4.28
N ARG A 67 12.48 9.50 -3.13
CA ARG A 67 13.11 10.77 -2.72
C ARG A 67 14.15 10.58 -1.61
N THR A 68 14.55 9.34 -1.33
CA THR A 68 15.52 9.02 -0.27
C THR A 68 16.82 9.81 -0.38
N HIS A 69 17.36 9.94 -1.60
CA HIS A 69 18.57 10.69 -1.88
C HIS A 69 18.47 12.21 -1.64
N GLU A 70 17.25 12.77 -1.64
CA GLU A 70 17.02 14.17 -1.26
C GLU A 70 17.02 14.37 0.25
N LEU A 71 16.71 13.32 1.02
CA LEU A 71 16.57 13.35 2.47
C LEU A 71 17.85 12.92 3.19
N ILE A 72 18.58 11.95 2.64
CA ILE A 72 19.78 11.37 3.24
C ILE A 72 21.02 11.91 2.50
N PRO A 73 21.81 12.83 3.11
CA PRO A 73 22.79 13.67 2.39
C PRO A 73 23.88 12.97 1.55
N LEU A 74 24.15 11.69 1.79
CA LEU A 74 25.20 10.92 1.09
C LEU A 74 24.67 9.68 0.36
N CYS A 75 23.35 9.54 0.23
CA CYS A 75 22.77 8.50 -0.60
C CYS A 75 22.90 8.86 -2.08
N HIS A 76 23.19 7.86 -2.90
CA HIS A 76 23.15 8.01 -4.35
C HIS A 76 21.70 8.17 -4.83
N ALA A 77 21.48 8.90 -5.91
CA ALA A 77 20.21 8.88 -6.61
C ALA A 77 20.06 7.53 -7.36
N LEU A 78 18.97 6.81 -7.11
CA LEU A 78 18.77 5.44 -7.59
C LEU A 78 17.46 5.32 -8.37
N MET A 79 17.53 4.63 -9.51
CA MET A 79 16.36 4.29 -10.33
C MET A 79 15.71 3.01 -9.79
N LEU A 80 14.78 3.17 -8.84
CA LEU A 80 14.03 2.06 -8.26
C LEU A 80 13.17 1.36 -9.31
N SER A 81 13.25 0.03 -9.36
CA SER A 81 12.43 -0.80 -10.27
C SER A 81 11.15 -1.30 -9.61
N LYS A 82 11.13 -1.44 -8.28
CA LYS A 82 9.94 -1.80 -7.50
C LYS A 82 10.00 -1.13 -6.13
N VAL A 83 8.86 -0.65 -5.67
CA VAL A 83 8.59 -0.25 -4.28
C VAL A 83 7.24 -0.80 -3.87
N SER A 84 7.17 -1.56 -2.79
CA SER A 84 5.92 -1.90 -2.09
C SER A 84 5.99 -1.42 -0.64
N VAL A 85 4.84 -1.07 -0.08
CA VAL A 85 4.66 -0.67 1.31
C VAL A 85 3.36 -1.30 1.77
N ASP A 86 3.41 -2.15 2.79
CA ASP A 86 2.30 -3.00 3.23
C ASP A 86 2.02 -2.82 4.72
N PHE A 87 0.76 -3.05 5.10
CA PHE A 87 0.27 -2.77 6.45
C PHE A 87 -0.42 -4.00 7.03
N ARG A 88 -0.17 -4.28 8.30
CA ARG A 88 -0.91 -5.27 9.09
C ARG A 88 -1.36 -4.65 10.39
N LEU A 89 -2.67 -4.64 10.64
CA LEU A 89 -3.23 -4.22 11.91
C LEU A 89 -3.07 -5.36 12.93
N ASP A 90 -2.64 -5.01 14.14
CA ASP A 90 -2.48 -5.92 15.24
C ASP A 90 -3.28 -5.40 16.44
N GLU A 91 -4.51 -5.92 16.58
CA GLU A 91 -5.43 -5.49 17.64
C GLU A 91 -4.89 -5.82 19.03
N ALA A 92 -4.26 -6.99 19.18
CA ALA A 92 -3.69 -7.44 20.46
C ALA A 92 -2.55 -6.53 20.93
N ALA A 93 -1.70 -6.09 20.01
CA ALA A 93 -0.62 -5.15 20.30
C ALA A 93 -1.01 -3.66 20.14
N SER A 94 -2.26 -3.38 19.73
CA SER A 94 -2.76 -2.03 19.42
C SER A 94 -1.83 -1.22 18.51
N CYS A 95 -1.39 -1.84 17.42
CA CYS A 95 -0.44 -1.21 16.51
C CYS A 95 -0.69 -1.53 15.04
N VAL A 96 -0.14 -0.70 14.15
CA VAL A 96 -0.05 -0.98 12.72
C VAL A 96 1.39 -1.31 12.39
N HIS A 97 1.63 -2.55 11.93
CA HIS A 97 2.90 -2.94 11.34
C HIS A 97 3.01 -2.40 9.93
N VAL A 98 4.19 -1.91 9.58
CA VAL A 98 4.53 -1.39 8.25
C VAL A 98 5.73 -2.17 7.74
N GLU A 99 5.62 -2.77 6.56
CA GLU A 99 6.73 -3.36 5.82
C GLU A 99 6.93 -2.60 4.52
N SER A 100 8.17 -2.44 4.06
CA SER A 100 8.44 -1.99 2.70
C SER A 100 9.48 -2.87 2.05
N ARG A 101 9.35 -3.05 0.73
CA ARG A 101 10.32 -3.74 -0.12
C ARG A 101 10.71 -2.84 -1.28
N CYS A 102 12.00 -2.61 -1.43
CA CYS A 102 12.58 -1.82 -2.52
C CYS A 102 13.53 -2.69 -3.34
N ARG A 103 13.47 -2.56 -4.68
CA ARG A 103 14.34 -3.31 -5.61
C ARG A 103 14.87 -2.41 -6.72
N LEU A 104 16.08 -2.71 -7.19
CA LEU A 104 16.67 -2.16 -8.41
C LEU A 104 17.72 -3.09 -9.03
N ALA A 105 18.20 -2.72 -10.23
CA ALA A 105 19.48 -3.16 -10.75
C ALA A 105 20.48 -2.00 -10.65
N GLY A 106 21.58 -2.17 -9.92
CA GLY A 106 22.48 -1.04 -9.65
C GLY A 106 23.74 -1.37 -8.87
N ARG A 107 24.52 -0.32 -8.57
CA ARG A 107 25.90 -0.41 -8.04
C ARG A 107 25.99 -0.29 -6.52
N THR A 108 24.94 0.20 -5.89
CA THR A 108 24.81 0.33 -4.42
C THR A 108 23.45 -0.21 -3.96
N GLY A 109 23.36 -0.57 -2.68
CA GLY A 109 22.16 -1.15 -2.07
C GLY A 109 20.99 -0.17 -1.96
N VAL A 110 19.84 -0.70 -1.56
CA VAL A 110 18.56 0.02 -1.40
C VAL A 110 18.01 -0.03 0.02
N GLU A 111 18.88 -0.27 0.99
CA GLU A 111 18.51 -0.35 2.42
C GLU A 111 17.86 0.95 2.89
N MET A 112 18.38 2.09 2.43
CA MET A 112 17.89 3.41 2.83
C MET A 112 16.52 3.70 2.23
N GLU A 113 16.26 3.30 0.99
CA GLU A 113 14.97 3.48 0.34
C GLU A 113 13.85 2.73 1.07
N ALA A 114 14.12 1.50 1.51
CA ALA A 114 13.17 0.73 2.31
C ALA A 114 12.95 1.37 3.70
N LEU A 115 14.03 1.73 4.41
CA LEU A 115 13.93 2.36 5.74
C LEU A 115 13.18 3.69 5.70
N THR A 116 13.45 4.51 4.68
CA THR A 116 12.78 5.80 4.48
C THR A 116 11.31 5.62 4.14
N ALA A 117 10.96 4.62 3.32
CA ALA A 117 9.56 4.30 3.01
C ALA A 117 8.75 3.96 4.26
N VAL A 118 9.26 3.07 5.11
CA VAL A 118 8.63 2.71 6.40
C VAL A 118 8.49 3.94 7.29
N SER A 119 9.57 4.71 7.43
CA SER A 119 9.58 5.88 8.32
C SER A 119 8.51 6.89 7.94
N VAL A 120 8.42 7.24 6.66
CA VAL A 120 7.45 8.23 6.19
C VAL A 120 6.03 7.66 6.18
N ALA A 121 5.83 6.38 5.89
CA ALA A 121 4.53 5.73 6.06
C ALA A 121 4.05 5.82 7.53
N CYS A 122 4.90 5.51 8.51
CA CYS A 122 4.58 5.66 9.94
C CYS A 122 4.28 7.12 10.31
N LEU A 123 5.08 8.09 9.83
CA LEU A 123 4.82 9.52 10.05
C LEU A 123 3.48 9.97 9.44
N THR A 124 3.09 9.39 8.32
CA THR A 124 1.81 9.69 7.66
C THR A 124 0.65 9.11 8.45
N LEU A 125 0.77 7.86 8.94
CA LEU A 125 -0.20 7.29 9.87
C LEU A 125 -0.38 8.19 11.10
N TYR A 126 0.73 8.68 11.66
CA TYR A 126 0.70 9.62 12.77
C TYR A 126 -0.06 10.90 12.38
N ASP A 127 0.27 11.55 11.25
CA ASP A 127 -0.39 12.78 10.82
C ASP A 127 -1.90 12.64 10.65
N MET A 128 -2.32 11.48 10.12
CA MET A 128 -3.71 11.16 9.84
C MET A 128 -4.51 10.85 11.12
N CYS A 129 -3.86 10.30 12.15
CA CYS A 129 -4.50 9.92 13.40
C CYS A 129 -4.31 10.93 14.55
N LYS A 130 -3.38 11.89 14.47
CA LYS A 130 -3.02 12.80 15.59
C LYS A 130 -4.15 13.68 16.14
N ALA A 131 -5.25 13.81 15.40
CA ALA A 131 -6.42 14.56 15.85
C ALA A 131 -7.19 13.81 16.94
N VAL A 132 -7.20 12.47 16.87
CA VAL A 132 -7.86 11.62 17.85
C VAL A 132 -6.90 11.09 18.89
N ASP A 133 -5.63 10.83 18.53
CA ASP A 133 -4.62 10.24 19.41
C ASP A 133 -3.24 10.92 19.23
N LYS A 134 -2.73 11.60 20.26
CA LYS A 134 -1.43 12.28 20.20
C LYS A 134 -0.30 11.49 20.86
N ASP A 135 -0.61 10.39 21.55
CA ASP A 135 0.35 9.62 22.33
C ASP A 135 0.94 8.45 21.53
N MET A 136 0.63 8.37 20.24
CA MET A 136 1.15 7.34 19.34
C MET A 136 2.69 7.33 19.30
N THR A 137 3.28 6.14 19.27
CA THR A 137 4.73 5.96 19.18
C THR A 137 5.11 5.24 17.90
N ILE A 138 6.12 5.74 17.20
CA ILE A 138 6.74 5.04 16.07
C ILE A 138 7.90 4.23 16.61
N GLU A 139 7.89 2.93 16.37
CA GLU A 139 8.82 1.98 16.96
C GLU A 139 9.43 1.06 15.90
N ALA A 140 10.59 0.49 16.28
CA ALA A 140 11.17 -0.66 15.60
C ALA A 140 11.44 -0.49 14.09
N VAL A 141 11.67 0.75 13.60
CA VAL A 141 12.08 0.98 12.22
C VAL A 141 13.45 0.36 11.98
N ARG A 142 13.51 -0.68 11.13
CA ARG A 142 14.72 -1.50 10.98
C ARG A 142 14.74 -2.28 9.66
N LEU A 143 15.94 -2.64 9.21
CA LEU A 143 16.15 -3.50 8.05
C LEU A 143 15.89 -4.97 8.42
N GLU A 144 15.12 -5.71 7.65
CA GLU A 144 14.85 -7.13 7.90
C GLU A 144 15.64 -8.05 6.97
N HIS A 145 15.78 -7.64 5.71
CA HIS A 145 16.44 -8.44 4.69
C HIS A 145 17.11 -7.54 3.68
N LYS A 146 18.23 -7.99 3.12
CA LYS A 146 18.77 -7.44 1.88
C LYS A 146 19.51 -8.48 1.07
N ILE A 147 19.54 -8.28 -0.24
CA ILE A 147 20.34 -9.07 -1.19
C ILE A 147 21.12 -8.18 -2.15
N GLY A 148 22.19 -8.75 -2.70
CA GLY A 148 22.97 -8.16 -3.77
C GLY A 148 24.17 -7.33 -3.31
N GLY A 149 25.09 -7.11 -4.25
CA GLY A 149 26.39 -6.50 -3.98
C GLY A 149 27.37 -7.38 -3.21
N LYS A 150 28.53 -6.79 -2.88
CA LYS A 150 29.67 -7.52 -2.30
C LYS A 150 29.37 -8.17 -0.94
N SER A 151 28.47 -7.59 -0.15
CA SER A 151 28.09 -8.14 1.15
C SER A 151 27.21 -9.38 1.07
N GLY A 152 26.71 -9.72 -0.13
CA GLY A 152 25.79 -10.84 -0.30
C GLY A 152 24.43 -10.59 0.35
N GLU A 153 23.78 -11.69 0.67
CA GLU A 153 22.50 -11.72 1.37
C GLU A 153 22.70 -11.51 2.88
N TRP A 154 21.83 -10.71 3.48
CA TRP A 154 21.78 -10.50 4.91
C TRP A 154 20.32 -10.59 5.37
N HIS A 155 20.12 -11.29 6.47
CA HIS A 155 18.85 -11.36 7.18
C HIS A 155 19.08 -10.89 8.60
N ARG A 156 18.08 -10.24 9.18
CA ARG A 156 18.05 -10.00 10.62
C ARG A 156 17.91 -11.34 11.33
N ASP A 157 18.77 -11.59 12.30
CA ASP A 157 18.55 -12.68 13.26
C ASP A 157 17.27 -12.35 14.05
N SER A 158 16.18 -13.05 13.78
CA SER A 158 14.92 -12.90 14.51
C SER A 158 14.38 -14.25 15.00
N ASP A 159 14.01 -14.29 16.29
CA ASP A 159 13.07 -15.27 16.85
C ASP A 159 11.60 -14.93 16.49
N VAL A 160 11.39 -13.84 15.74
CA VAL A 160 10.08 -13.34 15.33
C VAL A 160 9.87 -13.72 13.87
N ALA A 161 8.76 -14.43 13.60
CA ALA A 161 8.41 -14.89 12.27
C ALA A 161 8.30 -13.70 11.29
N PRO A 162 8.91 -13.79 10.09
CA PRO A 162 8.66 -12.84 9.02
C PRO A 162 7.16 -12.69 8.76
N LEU A 163 6.72 -11.51 8.34
CA LEU A 163 5.41 -11.41 7.70
C LEU A 163 5.42 -12.40 6.52
N PRO A 164 4.39 -13.25 6.37
CA PRO A 164 4.36 -14.19 5.27
C PRO A 164 4.53 -13.41 3.96
N PRO A 165 5.37 -13.88 3.02
CA PRO A 165 5.41 -13.30 1.69
C PRO A 165 4.00 -13.30 1.14
N GLU A 166 3.60 -12.26 0.40
CA GLU A 166 2.26 -12.09 -0.19
C GLU A 166 1.66 -13.46 -0.54
N ALA A 167 0.79 -13.96 0.34
CA ALA A 167 -0.07 -15.05 -0.02
C ALA A 167 -0.99 -14.48 -1.11
N PRO A 168 -1.26 -15.23 -2.20
CA PRO A 168 -2.32 -14.85 -3.12
C PRO A 168 -3.56 -14.55 -2.28
N VAL A 169 -4.11 -13.36 -2.48
CA VAL A 169 -5.25 -12.81 -1.75
C VAL A 169 -6.28 -13.91 -1.55
N THR A 170 -6.32 -14.47 -0.35
CA THR A 170 -7.32 -15.46 0.05
C THR A 170 -8.28 -14.69 0.93
N LEU A 171 -9.43 -14.37 0.35
CA LEU A 171 -10.55 -13.79 1.06
C LEU A 171 -10.91 -14.66 2.27
N PRO A 172 -11.34 -14.06 3.40
CA PRO A 172 -11.78 -14.83 4.55
C PRO A 172 -12.96 -15.71 4.14
N SER A 173 -12.77 -17.03 4.24
CA SER A 173 -13.86 -17.99 4.20
C SER A 173 -14.55 -17.99 5.55
N ALA A 174 -15.72 -17.35 5.60
CA ALA A 174 -16.75 -17.64 6.57
C ALA A 174 -18.02 -18.04 5.82
N ALA A 175 -18.61 -19.13 6.29
CA ALA A 175 -19.71 -19.91 5.73
C ALA A 175 -20.84 -19.14 5.01
N SER A 176 -21.12 -19.59 3.77
CA SER A 176 -22.43 -19.82 3.13
C SER A 176 -23.60 -18.89 3.50
N GLU A 177 -24.00 -18.01 2.58
CA GLU A 177 -25.22 -18.21 1.76
C GLU A 177 -25.42 -17.05 0.77
N SER A 178 -25.45 -17.39 -0.52
CA SER A 178 -25.68 -16.56 -1.74
C SER A 178 -24.41 -16.07 -2.45
N ALA A 179 -24.19 -16.60 -3.66
CA ALA A 179 -23.16 -16.16 -4.59
C ALA A 179 -23.33 -14.66 -4.90
N SER A 180 -22.48 -13.81 -4.32
CA SER A 180 -22.56 -12.35 -4.46
C SER A 180 -21.27 -11.75 -5.03
N ILE A 181 -21.41 -10.57 -5.62
CA ILE A 181 -20.33 -9.71 -6.10
C ILE A 181 -20.31 -8.48 -5.20
N ARG A 182 -19.13 -8.09 -4.72
CA ARG A 182 -18.96 -6.90 -3.89
C ARG A 182 -18.72 -5.70 -4.79
N VAL A 183 -19.58 -4.69 -4.71
CA VAL A 183 -19.45 -3.45 -5.47
C VAL A 183 -18.99 -2.34 -4.55
N LYS A 184 -17.94 -1.61 -4.92
CA LYS A 184 -17.43 -0.44 -4.18
C LYS A 184 -17.54 0.82 -5.02
N PHE A 185 -17.91 1.92 -4.39
CA PHE A 185 -17.87 3.26 -4.98
C PHE A 185 -16.80 4.08 -4.28
N LEU A 186 -15.88 4.64 -5.06
CA LEU A 186 -14.73 5.37 -4.52
C LEU A 186 -14.77 6.86 -4.88
N ALA A 187 -14.01 7.67 -4.14
CA ALA A 187 -13.87 9.11 -4.32
C ALA A 187 -15.23 9.84 -4.38
N GLU A 188 -15.38 10.84 -5.27
CA GLU A 188 -16.60 11.66 -5.39
C GLU A 188 -17.85 10.84 -5.72
N LEU A 189 -17.68 9.66 -6.33
CA LEU A 189 -18.80 8.79 -6.70
C LEU A 189 -19.48 8.21 -5.45
N ARG A 190 -18.72 7.93 -4.39
CA ARG A 190 -19.25 7.49 -3.10
C ARG A 190 -20.21 8.51 -2.50
N GLU A 191 -19.77 9.77 -2.45
CA GLU A 191 -20.53 10.87 -1.89
C GLU A 191 -21.76 11.19 -2.75
N ARG A 192 -21.61 11.11 -4.07
CA ARG A 192 -22.71 11.34 -5.02
C ARG A 192 -23.81 10.28 -4.93
N LEU A 193 -23.44 9.02 -4.65
CA LEU A 193 -24.38 7.90 -4.57
C LEU A 193 -24.92 7.67 -3.15
N ASP A 194 -24.30 8.28 -2.14
CA ASP A 194 -24.56 8.03 -0.72
C ASP A 194 -24.48 6.54 -0.35
N VAL A 195 -23.51 5.83 -0.95
CA VAL A 195 -23.22 4.40 -0.74
C VAL A 195 -21.72 4.18 -0.90
N ALA A 196 -21.09 3.53 0.08
CA ALA A 196 -19.69 3.13 0.00
C ALA A 196 -19.51 1.79 -0.74
N ASP A 197 -20.33 0.82 -0.40
CA ASP A 197 -20.31 -0.51 -0.98
C ASP A 197 -21.69 -1.17 -0.88
N LEU A 198 -21.88 -2.21 -1.70
CA LEU A 198 -23.01 -3.11 -1.59
C LEU A 198 -22.66 -4.50 -2.13
N GLU A 199 -23.51 -5.48 -1.83
CA GLU A 199 -23.42 -6.81 -2.40
C GLU A 199 -24.54 -7.06 -3.41
N VAL A 200 -24.17 -7.58 -4.58
CA VAL A 200 -25.11 -7.92 -5.65
C VAL A 200 -25.10 -9.43 -5.86
N PRO A 201 -26.20 -10.14 -5.59
CA PRO A 201 -26.32 -11.55 -5.91
C PRO A 201 -26.12 -11.80 -7.42
N VAL A 202 -25.29 -12.78 -7.78
CA VAL A 202 -24.98 -13.11 -9.18
C VAL A 202 -26.24 -13.52 -9.96
N GLU A 203 -27.26 -14.03 -9.29
CA GLU A 203 -28.56 -14.38 -9.86
C GLU A 203 -29.35 -13.19 -10.42
N ARG A 204 -29.03 -11.97 -9.99
CA ARG A 204 -29.67 -10.74 -10.50
C ARG A 204 -29.06 -10.24 -11.81
N LEU A 205 -28.02 -10.92 -12.31
CA LEU A 205 -27.30 -10.50 -13.51
C LEU A 205 -27.73 -11.33 -14.72
N ASP A 206 -28.22 -10.65 -15.76
CA ASP A 206 -28.57 -11.29 -17.04
C ASP A 206 -27.35 -11.95 -17.70
N LYS A 207 -26.18 -11.31 -17.59
CA LYS A 207 -24.87 -11.86 -17.95
C LYS A 207 -23.87 -11.59 -16.85
N ARG A 208 -22.86 -12.44 -16.74
CA ARG A 208 -21.77 -12.26 -15.78
C ARG A 208 -20.74 -11.28 -16.32
N ASP A 209 -21.14 -10.03 -16.57
CA ASP A 209 -20.27 -8.95 -17.03
C ASP A 209 -20.58 -7.61 -16.32
N VAL A 210 -19.64 -6.67 -16.43
CA VAL A 210 -19.76 -5.34 -15.80
C VAL A 210 -20.97 -4.56 -16.32
N ALA A 211 -21.32 -4.68 -17.61
CA ALA A 211 -22.48 -4.02 -18.19
C ALA A 211 -23.79 -4.45 -17.51
N SER A 212 -23.97 -5.76 -17.32
CA SER A 212 -25.14 -6.33 -16.68
C SER A 212 -25.20 -5.97 -15.20
N LEU A 213 -24.04 -5.86 -14.53
CA LEU A 213 -23.96 -5.35 -13.17
C LEU A 213 -24.43 -3.89 -13.08
N LYS A 214 -23.97 -3.00 -13.97
CA LYS A 214 -24.43 -1.61 -14.02
C LYS A 214 -25.94 -1.53 -14.25
N ALA A 215 -26.48 -2.33 -15.17
CA ALA A 215 -27.91 -2.39 -15.47
C ALA A 215 -28.73 -2.88 -14.27
N ALA A 216 -28.27 -3.92 -13.56
CA ALA A 216 -28.93 -4.46 -12.38
C ALA A 216 -28.97 -3.42 -11.23
N LEU A 217 -27.85 -2.70 -11.02
CA LEU A 217 -27.79 -1.61 -10.03
C LEU A 217 -28.79 -0.50 -10.40
N GLN A 218 -28.82 -0.07 -11.66
CA GLN A 218 -29.74 0.98 -12.13
C GLN A 218 -31.21 0.60 -12.02
N ALA A 219 -31.53 -0.67 -12.27
CA ALA A 219 -32.88 -1.21 -12.09
C ALA A 219 -33.30 -1.27 -10.62
N GLN A 220 -32.33 -1.48 -9.71
CA GLN A 220 -32.57 -1.49 -8.26
C GLN A 220 -32.81 -0.08 -7.72
N ASP A 221 -32.03 0.91 -8.15
CA ASP A 221 -32.16 2.29 -7.70
C ASP A 221 -31.69 3.29 -8.78
N PRO A 222 -32.52 4.27 -9.16
CA PRO A 222 -32.16 5.30 -10.14
C PRO A 222 -30.88 6.08 -9.83
N ARG A 223 -30.45 6.16 -8.56
CA ARG A 223 -29.20 6.85 -8.20
C ARG A 223 -27.97 6.29 -8.92
N PHE A 224 -27.99 5.00 -9.26
CA PHE A 224 -26.88 4.34 -9.97
C PHE A 224 -26.82 4.65 -11.47
N ALA A 225 -27.71 5.50 -12.00
CA ALA A 225 -27.63 6.00 -13.38
C ALA A 225 -26.28 6.66 -13.70
N ALA A 226 -25.64 7.23 -12.66
CA ALA A 226 -24.32 7.85 -12.73
C ALA A 226 -23.21 6.89 -13.21
N LEU A 227 -23.39 5.56 -13.07
CA LEU A 227 -22.43 4.54 -13.51
C LEU A 227 -22.34 4.39 -15.05
N SER A 228 -23.33 4.92 -15.78
CA SER A 228 -23.33 4.97 -17.24
C SER A 228 -22.63 6.21 -17.80
N GLU A 229 -22.17 7.12 -16.95
CA GLU A 229 -21.41 8.29 -17.40
C GLU A 229 -20.04 7.85 -17.94
N ALA A 230 -19.65 8.34 -19.12
CA ALA A 230 -18.41 7.94 -19.80
C ALA A 230 -17.11 8.21 -19.01
N ARG A 231 -17.18 9.02 -17.95
CA ARG A 231 -16.04 9.33 -17.08
C ARG A 231 -15.85 8.31 -15.96
N ILE A 232 -16.86 7.52 -15.63
CA ILE A 232 -16.76 6.53 -14.55
C ILE A 232 -15.98 5.31 -15.05
N LEU A 233 -14.86 5.08 -14.39
CA LEU A 233 -13.98 3.93 -14.58
C LEU A 233 -14.42 2.77 -13.71
N CYS A 234 -14.02 1.57 -14.12
CA CYS A 234 -14.31 0.32 -13.43
C CYS A 234 -13.01 -0.47 -13.24
N ALA A 235 -12.86 -1.11 -12.09
CA ALA A 235 -11.87 -2.15 -11.86
C ALA A 235 -12.50 -3.39 -11.26
N VAL A 236 -12.10 -4.57 -11.72
CA VAL A 236 -12.48 -5.87 -11.14
C VAL A 236 -11.23 -6.44 -10.47
N ASN A 237 -11.30 -6.75 -9.18
CA ASN A 237 -10.19 -7.27 -8.38
C ASN A 237 -8.90 -6.44 -8.55
N GLN A 238 -9.02 -5.11 -8.44
CA GLN A 238 -7.93 -4.13 -8.62
C GLN A 238 -7.34 -4.01 -10.04
N ALA A 239 -7.88 -4.73 -11.03
CA ALA A 239 -7.50 -4.60 -12.43
C ALA A 239 -8.51 -3.77 -13.22
N MET A 240 -8.05 -2.84 -14.05
CA MET A 240 -8.93 -2.04 -14.91
C MET A 240 -9.81 -2.92 -15.78
N ALA A 241 -11.10 -2.62 -15.80
CA ALA A 241 -12.12 -3.39 -16.49
C ALA A 241 -12.98 -2.52 -17.39
N HIS A 242 -13.60 -3.16 -18.37
CA HIS A 242 -14.55 -2.54 -19.30
C HIS A 242 -15.91 -3.23 -19.15
N ASP A 243 -16.92 -2.69 -19.82
CA ASP A 243 -18.30 -3.18 -19.71
C ASP A 243 -18.46 -4.66 -20.10
N THR A 244 -17.57 -5.19 -20.95
CA THR A 244 -17.56 -6.60 -21.36
C THR A 244 -16.70 -7.52 -20.47
N SER A 245 -16.04 -6.97 -19.44
CA SER A 245 -15.23 -7.77 -18.52
C SER A 245 -16.12 -8.74 -17.74
N LEU A 246 -15.73 -10.02 -17.76
CA LEU A 246 -16.46 -11.08 -17.08
C LEU A 246 -16.30 -10.99 -15.57
N LEU A 247 -17.36 -11.35 -14.86
CA LEU A 247 -17.44 -11.37 -13.41
C LEU A 247 -17.63 -12.79 -12.90
N SER A 248 -16.94 -13.10 -11.82
CA SER A 248 -17.04 -14.34 -11.06
C SER A 248 -17.71 -14.09 -9.71
N GLU A 249 -18.20 -15.15 -9.10
CA GLU A 249 -18.67 -15.11 -7.72
C GLU A 249 -17.52 -14.69 -6.79
N GLY A 250 -17.81 -13.77 -5.86
CA GLY A 250 -16.82 -13.22 -4.93
C GLY A 250 -15.95 -12.10 -5.50
N ASP A 251 -16.13 -11.71 -6.77
CA ASP A 251 -15.38 -10.60 -7.36
C ASP A 251 -15.69 -9.28 -6.64
N GLU A 252 -14.66 -8.44 -6.52
CA GLU A 252 -14.77 -7.05 -6.11
C GLU A 252 -14.77 -6.13 -7.34
N VAL A 253 -15.85 -5.38 -7.54
CA VAL A 253 -15.99 -4.40 -8.63
C VAL A 253 -15.98 -2.99 -8.05
N ALA A 254 -14.97 -2.20 -8.38
CA ALA A 254 -14.85 -0.82 -7.95
C ALA A 254 -15.20 0.15 -9.08
N PHE A 255 -16.12 1.09 -8.82
CA PHE A 255 -16.41 2.21 -9.69
C PHE A 255 -15.82 3.50 -9.12
N PHE A 256 -15.19 4.30 -9.99
CA PHE A 256 -14.50 5.52 -9.57
C PHE A 256 -14.40 6.53 -10.70
N PRO A 257 -14.39 7.84 -10.40
CA PRO A 257 -14.12 8.88 -11.39
C PRO A 257 -12.68 8.78 -11.92
N PRO A 258 -12.35 9.38 -13.07
CA PRO A 258 -10.99 9.41 -13.56
C PRO A 258 -10.14 10.26 -12.62
N VAL A 259 -8.96 9.77 -12.25
CA VAL A 259 -8.01 10.54 -11.45
C VAL A 259 -7.43 11.66 -12.33
N THR A 260 -8.02 12.85 -12.27
CA THR A 260 -7.38 14.03 -12.85
C THR A 260 -6.27 14.45 -11.90
N GLY A 261 -5.03 14.15 -12.26
CA GLY A 261 -3.87 14.69 -11.57
C GLY A 261 -3.90 16.22 -11.66
N GLY A 262 -4.05 16.88 -10.51
CA GLY A 262 -3.70 18.28 -10.31
C GLY A 262 -2.23 18.40 -9.91
#